data_AF-A0A6G1H595-F1
#
_entry.id   AF-A0A6G1H595-F1
#
_cell.length_a   1.000
_cell.length_b   1.000
_cell.length_c   1.000
_cell.angle_alpha   90.00
_cell.angle_beta   90.00
_cell.angle_gamma   90.00
#
_symmetry.space_group_name_H-M   'P 1'
#
loop_
_entity.id
_entity.type
_entity.pdbx_description
1 polymer ?
#
loop_
_entity_poly.entity_id
_entity_poly.type
_entity_poly.pdbx_seq_one_letter_code
_entity_poly.pdbx_strand_id
1 'polypeptide(L)'
;MIVSMRSLRRSICRLVLAGLRLLLLVDFYHIAYSYSPSKRVPPILSPRLSLVPRIFIASIHWNNEAILRSHWNKAVLDLVRYFGAENIYVCKLESGGLDNSKAALRELETKLERLGVQKFIELDPTTHQDEIEHVPSPGEPGWIWTRRGGKELRRIPYLSRIRNRAIQKMDQLAKDKKKPLRFDKVLWLNDVVFTTEDVLTLLQTRDGEYAAACSLDFAKPPLYYDTFALRDSGGTKPVTQKWPYFNSYSSRHALVSNKPIPVRSCWNGMTVFDAAPFYDKGYTSRPLRFRGIPDSLAAYHLEGSECCLIHADNPLTPQKGVWMNPNVRVGYNAIAYDTVNPPTPYWIGTWGRVWGLWDNRFARTTGSLRRALEHFVVGRRLRSWRAEKTVPLGKMRPREEKGVHCLINEMQVLVANGGHMYRSIYGQA
;
A
#
# COMPACT_ATOMS: atom_id res chain seq x y z
N MET A 1 54.46 -37.71 -9.39
CA MET A 1 53.32 -37.27 -8.55
C MET A 1 52.58 -36.01 -9.05
N ILE A 2 53.25 -34.98 -9.58
CA ILE A 2 52.62 -33.68 -9.95
C ILE A 2 51.60 -33.78 -11.13
N VAL A 3 51.81 -34.69 -12.09
CA VAL A 3 50.93 -34.88 -13.26
C VAL A 3 49.58 -35.52 -12.88
N SER A 4 49.57 -36.44 -11.91
CA SER A 4 48.36 -37.12 -11.41
C SER A 4 47.41 -36.15 -10.69
N MET A 5 47.96 -35.22 -9.90
CA MET A 5 47.18 -34.20 -9.20
C MET A 5 46.48 -33.21 -10.16
N ARG A 6 47.11 -32.89 -11.31
CA ARG A 6 46.50 -32.03 -12.35
C ARG A 6 45.33 -32.72 -13.06
N SER A 7 45.43 -34.02 -13.33
CA SER A 7 44.36 -34.82 -13.93
C SER A 7 43.16 -34.98 -12.98
N LEU A 8 43.43 -35.24 -11.70
CA LEU A 8 42.41 -35.33 -10.66
C LEU A 8 41.69 -33.98 -10.46
N ARG A 9 42.43 -32.87 -10.38
CA ARG A 9 41.85 -31.51 -10.26
C ARG A 9 40.97 -31.15 -11.46
N ARG A 10 41.37 -31.53 -12.69
CA ARG A 10 40.55 -31.35 -13.90
C ARG A 10 39.27 -32.18 -13.86
N SER A 11 39.34 -33.43 -13.39
CA SER A 11 38.18 -34.32 -13.27
C SER A 11 37.19 -33.82 -12.21
N ILE A 12 37.69 -33.40 -11.04
CA ILE A 12 36.86 -32.76 -9.99
C ILE A 12 36.21 -31.48 -10.53
N CYS A 13 36.97 -30.61 -11.21
CA CYS A 13 36.42 -29.39 -11.79
C CYS A 13 35.31 -29.68 -12.82
N ARG A 14 35.49 -30.69 -13.69
CA ARG A 14 34.44 -31.13 -14.63
C ARG A 14 33.20 -31.66 -13.93
N LEU A 15 33.35 -32.44 -12.85
CA LEU A 15 32.22 -32.94 -12.05
C LEU A 15 31.48 -31.79 -11.36
N VAL A 16 32.20 -30.83 -10.78
CA VAL A 16 31.59 -29.62 -10.18
C VAL A 16 30.84 -28.80 -11.22
N LEU A 17 31.43 -28.59 -12.40
CA LEU A 17 30.77 -27.87 -13.49
C LEU A 17 29.53 -28.62 -14.03
N ALA A 18 29.60 -29.96 -14.12
CA ALA A 18 28.46 -30.78 -14.52
C ALA A 18 27.33 -30.72 -13.48
N GLY A 19 27.67 -30.82 -12.19
CA GLY A 19 26.72 -30.65 -11.09
C GLY A 19 26.08 -29.27 -11.08
N LEU A 20 26.86 -28.21 -11.28
CA LEU A 20 26.35 -26.84 -11.38
C LEU A 20 25.41 -26.68 -12.59
N ARG A 21 25.78 -27.24 -13.76
CA ARG A 21 24.90 -27.23 -14.94
C ARG A 21 23.59 -27.94 -14.66
N LEU A 22 23.61 -29.12 -14.04
CA LEU A 22 22.40 -29.85 -13.68
C LEU A 22 21.53 -29.05 -12.72
N LEU A 23 22.11 -28.44 -11.69
CA LEU A 23 21.39 -27.56 -10.75
C LEU A 23 20.74 -26.37 -11.45
N LEU A 24 21.44 -25.72 -12.37
CA LEU A 24 20.91 -24.59 -13.15
C LEU A 24 19.80 -25.02 -14.10
N LEU A 25 19.91 -26.20 -14.73
CA LEU A 25 18.86 -26.77 -15.58
C LEU A 25 17.62 -27.14 -14.77
N VAL A 26 17.79 -27.73 -13.59
CA VAL A 26 16.69 -28.03 -12.67
C VAL A 26 16.02 -26.75 -12.17
N ASP A 27 16.78 -25.72 -11.77
CA ASP A 27 16.23 -24.42 -11.37
C ASP A 27 15.47 -23.77 -12.53
N PHE A 28 16.03 -23.78 -13.75
CA PHE A 28 15.36 -23.28 -14.95
C PHE A 28 14.04 -24.02 -15.23
N TYR A 29 14.06 -25.36 -15.19
CA TYR A 29 12.87 -26.18 -15.39
C TYR A 29 11.80 -25.85 -14.34
N HIS A 30 12.17 -25.76 -13.06
CA HIS A 30 11.23 -25.36 -12.01
C HIS A 30 10.65 -23.97 -12.25
N ILE A 31 11.46 -22.99 -12.66
CA ILE A 31 10.99 -21.62 -12.90
C ILE A 31 10.02 -21.55 -14.09
N ALA A 32 10.35 -22.27 -15.17
CA ALA A 32 9.59 -22.28 -16.40
C ALA A 32 8.24 -23.01 -16.26
N TYR A 33 8.20 -24.12 -15.51
CA TYR A 33 7.02 -24.97 -15.41
C TYR A 33 6.19 -24.79 -14.14
N SER A 34 6.68 -24.11 -13.10
CA SER A 34 5.91 -23.84 -11.87
C SER A 34 5.03 -22.57 -11.98
N TYR A 35 4.63 -22.17 -13.18
CA TYR A 35 3.89 -20.93 -13.39
C TYR A 35 2.37 -21.14 -13.37
N SER A 36 1.75 -20.73 -12.26
CA SER A 36 0.30 -20.66 -12.15
C SER A 36 -0.25 -19.49 -12.98
N PRO A 37 -1.30 -19.71 -13.80
CA PRO A 37 -1.97 -18.63 -14.52
C PRO A 37 -2.63 -17.63 -13.58
N SER A 38 -2.89 -16.42 -14.08
CA SER A 38 -3.69 -15.42 -13.37
C SER A 38 -5.10 -15.94 -13.13
N LYS A 39 -5.56 -15.88 -11.89
CA LYS A 39 -6.94 -16.23 -11.50
C LYS A 39 -7.67 -14.96 -11.10
N ARG A 40 -8.58 -14.51 -11.95
CA ARG A 40 -9.46 -13.37 -11.69
C ARG A 40 -10.89 -13.84 -11.52
N VAL A 41 -11.67 -13.08 -10.76
CA VAL A 41 -13.06 -13.38 -10.42
C VAL A 41 -13.94 -12.54 -11.35
N PRO A 42 -14.52 -13.13 -12.40
CA PRO A 42 -15.32 -12.38 -13.36
C PRO A 42 -16.60 -11.84 -12.68
N PRO A 43 -17.11 -10.68 -13.14
CA PRO A 43 -18.43 -10.20 -12.72
C PRO A 43 -19.52 -11.21 -13.08
N ILE A 44 -20.36 -11.59 -12.11
CA ILE A 44 -21.50 -12.47 -12.33
C ILE A 44 -22.74 -11.61 -12.64
N LEU A 45 -23.51 -11.97 -13.68
CA LEU A 45 -24.70 -11.22 -14.12
C LEU A 45 -25.79 -11.06 -13.05
N SER A 46 -25.81 -11.91 -12.02
CA SER A 46 -26.75 -11.82 -10.89
C SER A 46 -26.09 -12.37 -9.61
N PRO A 47 -25.44 -11.52 -8.81
CA PRO A 47 -24.93 -11.94 -7.50
C PRO A 47 -26.12 -12.35 -6.62
N ARG A 48 -25.99 -13.44 -5.85
CA ARG A 48 -27.00 -13.79 -4.84
C ARG A 48 -27.05 -12.67 -3.79
N LEU A 49 -28.16 -11.92 -3.72
CA LEU A 49 -28.32 -10.70 -2.89
C LEU A 49 -27.91 -10.90 -1.42
N SER A 50 -28.09 -12.09 -0.85
CA SER A 50 -27.84 -12.37 0.57
C SER A 50 -26.36 -12.52 0.97
N LEU A 51 -25.42 -12.42 0.02
CA LEU A 51 -23.97 -12.59 0.24
C LEU A 51 -23.14 -11.38 -0.24
N VAL A 52 -23.80 -10.30 -0.65
CA VAL A 52 -23.12 -9.11 -1.18
C VAL A 52 -22.70 -8.21 -0.01
N PRO A 53 -21.40 -7.98 0.22
CA PRO A 53 -20.96 -7.13 1.33
C PRO A 53 -21.35 -5.67 1.07
N ARG A 54 -21.70 -4.93 2.11
CA ARG A 54 -21.83 -3.48 2.02
C ARG A 54 -20.45 -2.83 2.07
N ILE A 55 -20.11 -2.03 1.06
CA ILE A 55 -18.78 -1.47 0.86
C ILE A 55 -18.81 0.05 1.03
N PHE A 56 -17.97 0.56 1.94
CA PHE A 56 -17.62 1.97 2.01
C PHE A 56 -16.43 2.24 1.10
N ILE A 57 -16.65 2.93 -0.01
CA ILE A 57 -15.59 3.33 -0.94
C ILE A 57 -15.04 4.68 -0.49
N ALA A 58 -13.73 4.74 -0.26
CA ALA A 58 -13.02 5.96 0.13
C ALA A 58 -11.93 6.29 -0.89
N SER A 59 -11.83 7.55 -1.31
CA SER A 59 -10.73 8.03 -2.15
C SER A 59 -10.33 9.46 -1.82
N ILE A 60 -9.07 9.78 -2.10
CA ILE A 60 -8.50 11.13 -1.98
C ILE A 60 -7.90 11.49 -3.34
N HIS A 61 -8.21 12.67 -3.85
CA HIS A 61 -7.72 13.17 -5.14
C HIS A 61 -7.01 14.51 -4.98
N TRP A 62 -5.97 14.70 -5.78
CA TRP A 62 -5.21 15.94 -5.94
C TRP A 62 -4.63 15.97 -7.36
N ASN A 63 -5.07 16.91 -8.20
CA ASN A 63 -4.62 17.06 -9.59
C ASN A 63 -4.80 15.79 -10.46
N ASN A 64 -6.01 15.22 -10.46
CA ASN A 64 -6.34 13.94 -11.09
C ASN A 64 -7.39 14.03 -12.22
N GLU A 65 -7.65 15.20 -12.81
CA GLU A 65 -8.73 15.39 -13.80
C GLU A 65 -8.70 14.33 -14.91
N ALA A 66 -7.52 14.15 -15.52
CA ALA A 66 -7.35 13.28 -16.68
C ALA A 66 -7.78 11.84 -16.39
N ILE A 67 -7.33 11.25 -15.28
CA ILE A 67 -7.66 9.87 -14.91
C ILE A 67 -9.09 9.73 -14.38
N LEU A 68 -9.59 10.75 -13.68
CA LEU A 68 -10.98 10.83 -13.22
C LEU A 68 -11.95 10.73 -14.39
N ARG A 69 -11.75 11.56 -15.41
CA ARG A 69 -12.62 11.61 -16.59
C ARG A 69 -12.50 10.39 -17.49
N SER A 70 -11.29 9.90 -17.70
CA SER A 70 -11.02 8.83 -18.68
C SER A 70 -11.38 7.43 -18.18
N HIS A 71 -11.11 7.10 -16.91
CA HIS A 71 -11.24 5.73 -16.41
C HIS A 71 -11.95 5.65 -15.06
N TRP A 72 -11.48 6.42 -14.08
CA TRP A 72 -11.80 6.17 -12.67
C TRP A 72 -13.28 6.42 -12.35
N ASN A 73 -13.88 7.52 -12.84
CA ASN A 73 -15.30 7.81 -12.61
C ASN A 73 -16.19 6.72 -13.22
N LYS A 74 -15.87 6.23 -14.42
CA LYS A 74 -16.61 5.15 -15.08
C LYS A 74 -16.51 3.87 -14.25
N ALA A 75 -15.32 3.50 -13.79
CA ALA A 75 -15.10 2.30 -12.99
C ALA A 75 -15.89 2.30 -11.67
N VAL A 76 -15.99 3.46 -10.98
CA VAL A 76 -16.84 3.59 -9.78
C VAL A 76 -18.32 3.42 -10.12
N LEU A 77 -18.80 3.97 -11.24
CA LEU A 77 -20.18 3.79 -11.68
C LEU A 77 -20.48 2.33 -12.04
N ASP A 78 -19.54 1.64 -12.67
CA ASP A 78 -19.67 0.22 -13.01
C ASP A 78 -19.71 -0.67 -11.75
N LEU A 79 -18.93 -0.33 -10.71
CA LEU A 79 -19.02 -0.98 -9.40
C LEU A 79 -20.39 -0.78 -8.75
N VAL A 80 -20.89 0.45 -8.74
CA VAL A 80 -22.23 0.77 -8.21
C VAL A 80 -23.30 -0.07 -8.92
N ARG A 81 -23.26 -0.12 -10.25
CA ARG A 81 -24.24 -0.90 -11.04
C ARG A 81 -24.15 -2.40 -10.72
N TYR A 82 -22.94 -2.90 -10.46
CA TYR A 82 -22.73 -4.31 -10.16
C TYR A 82 -23.23 -4.69 -8.74
N PHE A 83 -22.85 -3.90 -7.73
CA PHE A 83 -23.15 -4.20 -6.33
C PHE A 83 -24.56 -3.75 -5.89
N GLY A 84 -25.18 -2.82 -6.61
CA GLY A 84 -26.41 -2.15 -6.20
C GLY A 84 -26.12 -0.90 -5.36
N ALA A 85 -26.93 0.14 -5.55
CA ALA A 85 -26.77 1.43 -4.89
C ALA A 85 -26.95 1.36 -3.36
N GLU A 86 -27.69 0.37 -2.88
CA GLU A 86 -27.94 0.08 -1.48
C GLU A 86 -26.76 -0.58 -0.75
N ASN A 87 -25.84 -1.20 -1.51
CA ASN A 87 -24.67 -1.89 -0.98
C ASN A 87 -23.39 -1.05 -1.07
N ILE A 88 -23.43 0.10 -1.76
CA ILE A 88 -22.28 0.97 -1.93
C ILE A 88 -22.53 2.33 -1.27
N TYR A 89 -21.54 2.80 -0.53
CA TYR A 89 -21.43 4.21 -0.14
C TYR A 89 -20.15 4.81 -0.72
N VAL A 90 -20.25 6.00 -1.30
CA VAL A 90 -19.12 6.64 -1.96
C VAL A 90 -18.66 7.88 -1.19
N CYS A 91 -17.47 7.85 -0.61
CA CYS A 91 -16.84 8.95 0.10
C CYS A 91 -15.60 9.43 -0.66
N LYS A 92 -15.60 10.68 -1.12
CA LYS A 92 -14.49 11.28 -1.89
C LYS A 92 -14.07 12.59 -1.28
N LEU A 93 -12.77 12.77 -1.17
CA LEU A 93 -12.15 14.00 -0.71
C LEU A 93 -11.25 14.53 -1.83
N GLU A 94 -11.45 15.78 -2.22
CA GLU A 94 -10.53 16.50 -3.10
C GLU A 94 -9.81 17.55 -2.25
N SER A 95 -8.48 17.54 -2.29
CA SER A 95 -7.63 18.29 -1.36
C SER A 95 -6.92 19.45 -2.04
N GLY A 96 -7.69 20.39 -2.62
CA GLY A 96 -7.15 21.66 -3.08
C GLY A 96 -6.29 21.57 -4.35
N GLY A 97 -6.65 20.67 -5.27
CA GLY A 97 -6.05 20.60 -6.59
C GLY A 97 -6.25 21.88 -7.40
N LEU A 98 -5.32 22.13 -8.32
CA LEU A 98 -5.26 23.29 -9.21
C LEU A 98 -5.85 23.00 -10.61
N ASP A 99 -6.15 21.74 -10.92
CA ASP A 99 -6.81 21.33 -12.18
C ASP A 99 -8.34 21.24 -12.04
N ASN A 100 -9.06 20.78 -13.08
CA ASN A 100 -10.51 20.63 -12.97
C ASN A 100 -10.95 19.29 -12.36
N SER A 101 -10.16 18.68 -11.46
CA SER A 101 -10.59 17.52 -10.67
C SER A 101 -11.90 17.78 -9.96
N LYS A 102 -12.08 18.99 -9.40
CA LYS A 102 -13.33 19.42 -8.74
C LYS A 102 -14.52 19.33 -9.70
N ALA A 103 -14.37 19.72 -10.96
CA ALA A 103 -15.44 19.62 -11.96
C ALA A 103 -15.72 18.16 -12.33
N ALA A 104 -14.68 17.35 -12.56
CA ALA A 104 -14.83 15.93 -12.86
C ALA A 104 -15.53 15.16 -11.72
N LEU A 105 -15.30 15.54 -10.46
CA LEU A 105 -15.97 14.96 -9.30
C LEU A 105 -17.44 15.40 -9.19
N ARG A 106 -17.78 16.66 -9.54
CA ARG A 106 -19.19 17.11 -9.61
C ARG A 106 -19.98 16.37 -10.69
N GLU A 107 -19.38 16.11 -11.86
CA GLU A 107 -20.03 15.31 -12.90
C GLU A 107 -20.32 13.88 -12.44
N LEU A 108 -19.39 13.29 -11.70
CA LEU A 108 -19.61 12.00 -11.09
C LEU A 108 -20.73 12.08 -10.04
N GLU A 109 -20.76 13.14 -9.24
CA GLU A 109 -21.77 13.38 -8.21
C GLU A 109 -23.19 13.27 -8.79
N THR A 110 -23.44 13.99 -9.88
CA THR A 110 -24.72 13.95 -10.59
C THR A 110 -25.05 12.56 -11.11
N LYS A 111 -24.05 11.81 -11.60
CA LYS A 111 -24.27 10.43 -12.08
C LYS A 111 -24.59 9.47 -10.94
N LEU A 112 -23.96 9.63 -9.77
CA LEU A 112 -24.25 8.85 -8.57
C LEU A 112 -25.64 9.14 -8.01
N GLU A 113 -26.09 10.40 -8.06
CA GLU A 113 -27.45 10.80 -7.66
C GLU A 113 -28.52 10.13 -8.51
N ARG A 114 -28.33 10.10 -9.83
CA ARG A 114 -29.25 9.43 -10.75
C ARG A 114 -29.34 7.92 -10.50
N LEU A 115 -28.30 7.33 -9.94
CA LEU A 115 -28.28 5.91 -9.53
C LEU A 115 -28.80 5.68 -8.11
N GLY A 116 -29.18 6.73 -7.37
CA GLY A 116 -29.70 6.61 -6.00
C GLY A 116 -28.64 6.24 -4.95
N VAL A 117 -27.36 6.45 -5.25
CA VAL A 117 -26.25 6.06 -4.36
C VAL A 117 -26.06 7.07 -3.25
N GLN A 118 -25.94 6.59 -2.01
CA GLN A 118 -25.55 7.44 -0.88
C GLN A 118 -24.06 7.82 -0.99
N LYS A 119 -23.76 9.10 -0.82
CA LYS A 119 -22.42 9.62 -1.06
C LYS A 119 -22.08 10.81 -0.15
N PHE A 120 -20.79 11.08 -0.05
CA PHE A 120 -20.21 12.28 0.53
C PHE A 120 -19.03 12.71 -0.35
N ILE A 121 -19.15 13.86 -1.00
CA ILE A 121 -18.08 14.44 -1.81
C ILE A 121 -17.72 15.78 -1.17
N GLU A 122 -16.48 15.87 -0.69
CA GLU A 122 -15.94 17.08 -0.10
C GLU A 122 -14.91 17.68 -1.06
N LEU A 123 -15.13 18.93 -1.45
CA LEU A 123 -14.24 19.69 -2.32
C LEU A 123 -13.57 20.77 -1.46
N ASP A 124 -12.37 20.48 -0.97
CA ASP A 124 -11.66 21.41 -0.09
C ASP A 124 -11.06 22.57 -0.90
N PRO A 125 -11.37 23.84 -0.57
CA PRO A 125 -10.70 24.97 -1.22
C PRO A 125 -9.25 25.14 -0.76
N THR A 126 -8.86 24.60 0.41
CA THR A 126 -7.52 24.77 0.97
C THR A 126 -6.49 24.01 0.14
N THR A 127 -5.56 24.75 -0.45
CA THR A 127 -4.46 24.22 -1.25
C THR A 127 -3.32 23.72 -0.36
N HIS A 128 -2.39 22.95 -0.95
CA HIS A 128 -1.16 22.60 -0.25
C HIS A 128 -0.32 23.83 0.13
N GLN A 129 -0.39 24.93 -0.64
CA GLN A 129 0.30 26.16 -0.30
C GLN A 129 -0.27 26.75 0.99
N ASP A 130 -1.60 26.81 1.11
CA ASP A 130 -2.27 27.32 2.31
C ASP A 130 -1.89 26.50 3.56
N GLU A 131 -1.82 25.17 3.43
CA GLU A 131 -1.40 24.26 4.51
C GLU A 131 0.07 24.45 4.92
N ILE A 132 0.94 24.82 3.98
CA ILE A 132 2.38 25.06 4.24
C ILE A 132 2.61 26.44 4.84
N GLU A 133 1.85 27.45 4.39
CA GLU A 133 1.93 28.84 4.88
C GLU A 133 1.27 29.03 6.24
N HIS A 134 0.40 28.09 6.65
CA HIS A 134 -0.21 28.09 7.98
C HIS A 134 0.85 28.17 9.09
N VAL A 135 0.69 29.13 10.00
CA VAL A 135 1.57 29.27 11.16
C VAL A 135 1.05 28.34 12.27
N PRO A 136 1.81 27.29 12.65
CA PRO A 136 1.31 26.33 13.62
C PRO A 136 1.13 26.95 15.00
N SER A 137 0.00 26.63 15.63
CA SER A 137 -0.23 26.99 17.03
C SER A 137 0.81 26.34 17.97
N PRO A 138 1.09 26.91 19.16
CA PRO A 138 2.00 26.28 20.12
C PRO A 138 1.58 24.84 20.44
N GLY A 139 2.45 23.87 20.12
CA GLY A 139 2.19 22.45 20.34
C GLY A 139 1.30 21.78 19.29
N GLU A 140 0.95 22.45 18.19
CA GLU A 140 0.25 21.84 17.07
C GLU A 140 1.07 20.66 16.50
N PRO A 141 0.49 19.45 16.42
CA PRO A 141 1.22 18.26 15.99
C PRO A 141 1.41 18.25 14.46
N GLY A 142 2.39 17.48 14.00
CA GLY A 142 2.67 17.28 12.58
C GLY A 142 3.64 18.28 11.97
N TRP A 143 4.32 19.09 12.79
CA TRP A 143 5.32 20.05 12.35
C TRP A 143 6.71 19.65 12.83
N ILE A 144 7.74 19.89 12.03
CA ILE A 144 9.12 19.56 12.38
C ILE A 144 10.09 20.70 12.05
N TRP A 145 11.06 20.90 12.92
CA TRP A 145 12.18 21.81 12.65
C TRP A 145 13.14 21.20 11.64
N THR A 146 13.51 21.98 10.63
CA THR A 146 14.46 21.55 9.60
C THR A 146 15.72 22.41 9.63
N ARG A 147 16.79 21.94 8.97
CA ARG A 147 18.05 22.71 8.85
C ARG A 147 17.90 24.02 8.07
N ARG A 148 16.76 24.25 7.41
CA ARG A 148 16.46 25.49 6.69
C ARG A 148 16.00 26.62 7.61
N GLY A 149 15.96 26.39 8.93
CA GLY A 149 15.70 27.43 9.92
C GLY A 149 14.21 27.68 10.21
N GLY A 150 13.32 26.83 9.71
CA GLY A 150 11.87 26.94 9.92
C GLY A 150 11.22 25.62 10.35
N LYS A 151 9.98 25.73 10.86
CA LYS A 151 9.08 24.59 10.99
C LYS A 151 8.45 24.29 9.64
N GLU A 152 8.42 23.03 9.26
CA GLU A 152 7.77 22.58 8.04
C GLU A 152 6.73 21.49 8.35
N LEU A 153 5.61 21.53 7.63
CA LEU A 153 4.52 20.58 7.79
C LEU A 153 4.97 19.20 7.30
N ARG A 154 4.82 18.20 8.17
CA ARG A 154 5.14 16.82 7.85
C ARG A 154 4.05 16.22 6.97
N ARG A 155 4.47 15.54 5.91
CA ARG A 155 3.58 14.94 4.91
C ARG A 155 2.65 13.87 5.50
N ILE A 156 3.18 12.98 6.34
CA ILE A 156 2.41 11.80 6.80
C ILE A 156 1.29 12.16 7.80
N PRO A 157 1.52 13.02 8.80
CA PRO A 157 0.44 13.55 9.63
C PRO A 157 -0.66 14.25 8.82
N TYR A 158 -0.28 15.03 7.80
CA TYR A 158 -1.22 15.66 6.86
C TYR A 158 -2.10 14.62 6.14
N LEU A 159 -1.49 13.63 5.48
CA LEU A 159 -2.23 12.55 4.80
C LEU A 159 -3.12 11.75 5.76
N SER A 160 -2.64 11.50 6.97
CA SER A 160 -3.41 10.81 8.01
C SER A 160 -4.67 11.60 8.39
N ARG A 161 -4.56 12.92 8.54
CA ARG A 161 -5.69 13.81 8.84
C ARG A 161 -6.75 13.73 7.74
N ILE A 162 -6.34 13.80 6.48
CA ILE A 162 -7.28 13.72 5.35
C ILE A 162 -7.97 12.36 5.29
N ARG A 163 -7.21 11.25 5.39
CA ARG A 163 -7.81 9.90 5.41
C ARG A 163 -8.81 9.72 6.55
N ASN A 164 -8.50 10.29 7.71
CA ASN A 164 -9.39 10.21 8.86
C ASN A 164 -10.69 11.02 8.68
N ARG A 165 -10.76 12.06 7.84
CA ARG A 165 -12.04 12.73 7.51
C ARG A 165 -13.03 11.77 6.87
N ALA A 166 -12.57 10.95 5.92
CA ALA A 166 -13.42 9.91 5.30
C ALA A 166 -13.88 8.87 6.32
N ILE A 167 -12.97 8.40 7.18
CA ILE A 167 -13.33 7.46 8.25
C ILE A 167 -14.27 8.07 9.29
N GLN A 168 -14.14 9.36 9.61
CA GLN A 168 -15.08 10.07 10.48
C GLN A 168 -16.48 10.09 9.88
N LYS A 169 -16.61 10.29 8.56
CA LYS A 169 -17.91 10.21 7.89
C LYS A 169 -18.54 8.84 8.05
N MET A 170 -17.76 7.77 7.90
CA MET A 170 -18.22 6.40 8.12
C MET A 170 -18.69 6.17 9.57
N ASP A 171 -17.97 6.71 10.55
CA ASP A 171 -18.34 6.63 11.97
C ASP A 171 -19.63 7.39 12.29
N GLN A 172 -19.81 8.58 11.70
CA GLN A 172 -21.05 9.36 11.80
C GLN A 172 -22.26 8.58 11.25
N LEU A 173 -22.11 7.96 10.08
CA LEU A 173 -23.17 7.14 9.46
C LEU A 173 -23.54 5.94 10.34
N ALA A 174 -22.56 5.29 10.97
CA ALA A 174 -22.79 4.16 11.85
C ALA A 174 -23.49 4.56 13.17
N LYS A 175 -23.29 5.80 13.63
CA LYS A 175 -23.86 6.35 14.87
C LYS A 175 -25.17 7.11 14.68
N ASP A 176 -25.64 7.25 13.44
CA ASP A 176 -26.92 7.91 13.15
C ASP A 176 -28.05 7.22 13.91
N LYS A 177 -28.82 7.99 14.70
CA LYS A 177 -29.89 7.46 15.56
C LYS A 177 -31.13 7.03 14.76
N LYS A 178 -31.37 7.61 13.59
CA LYS A 178 -32.55 7.36 12.76
C LYS A 178 -32.30 6.22 11.79
N LYS A 179 -31.13 6.20 11.15
CA LYS A 179 -30.77 5.23 10.12
C LYS A 179 -29.29 4.84 10.22
N PRO A 180 -28.90 4.02 11.22
CA PRO A 180 -27.52 3.59 11.37
C PRO A 180 -27.09 2.77 10.16
N LEU A 181 -26.00 3.21 9.51
CA LEU A 181 -25.46 2.57 8.32
C LEU A 181 -24.05 2.05 8.61
N ARG A 182 -23.93 0.72 8.68
CA ARG A 182 -22.65 0.02 8.86
C ARG A 182 -22.25 -0.73 7.60
N PHE A 183 -20.96 -0.90 7.41
CA PHE A 183 -20.31 -1.50 6.26
C PHE A 183 -19.53 -2.75 6.70
N ASP A 184 -19.37 -3.69 5.78
CA ASP A 184 -18.60 -4.92 5.99
C ASP A 184 -17.14 -4.73 5.56
N LYS A 185 -16.93 -3.97 4.48
CA LYS A 185 -15.61 -3.68 3.91
C LYS A 185 -15.41 -2.19 3.67
N VAL A 186 -14.17 -1.74 3.84
CA VAL A 186 -13.71 -0.39 3.47
C VAL A 186 -12.77 -0.52 2.29
N LEU A 187 -13.19 -0.05 1.11
CA LEU A 187 -12.40 -0.06 -0.13
C LEU A 187 -11.75 1.30 -0.34
N TRP A 188 -10.43 1.36 -0.18
CA TRP A 188 -9.62 2.52 -0.51
C TRP A 188 -9.14 2.46 -1.96
N LEU A 189 -9.44 3.51 -2.71
CA LEU A 189 -9.04 3.69 -4.10
C LEU A 189 -8.14 4.92 -4.22
N ASN A 190 -6.94 4.74 -4.76
CA ASN A 190 -6.14 5.85 -5.27
C ASN A 190 -6.66 6.26 -6.66
N ASP A 191 -5.97 7.21 -7.28
CA ASP A 191 -6.07 7.67 -8.66
C ASP A 191 -5.49 6.65 -9.67
N VAL A 192 -6.03 5.43 -9.69
CA VAL A 192 -5.58 4.34 -10.57
C VAL A 192 -6.68 3.87 -11.52
N VAL A 193 -6.28 3.28 -12.65
CA VAL A 193 -7.17 2.52 -13.54
C VAL A 193 -7.43 1.15 -12.90
N PHE A 194 -8.71 0.79 -12.78
CA PHE A 194 -9.19 -0.49 -12.25
C PHE A 194 -10.54 -0.85 -12.87
N THR A 195 -10.96 -2.10 -12.70
CA THR A 195 -12.24 -2.64 -13.18
C THR A 195 -13.06 -3.28 -12.05
N THR A 196 -14.33 -3.57 -12.31
CA THR A 196 -15.15 -4.37 -11.38
C THR A 196 -14.53 -5.74 -11.10
N GLU A 197 -13.93 -6.38 -12.10
CA GLU A 197 -13.22 -7.65 -11.94
C GLU A 197 -12.04 -7.53 -10.97
N ASP A 198 -11.29 -6.43 -11.02
CA ASP A 198 -10.19 -6.17 -10.07
C ASP A 198 -10.69 -6.13 -8.62
N VAL A 199 -11.79 -5.41 -8.38
CA VAL A 199 -12.37 -5.27 -7.04
C VAL A 199 -12.91 -6.61 -6.54
N LEU A 200 -13.62 -7.36 -7.38
CA LEU A 200 -14.13 -8.69 -7.02
C LEU A 200 -13.01 -9.66 -6.70
N THR A 201 -11.96 -9.67 -7.52
CA THR A 201 -10.77 -10.49 -7.31
C THR A 201 -10.06 -10.10 -6.01
N LEU A 202 -10.00 -8.80 -5.69
CA LEU A 202 -9.40 -8.32 -4.45
C LEU A 202 -10.24 -8.72 -3.23
N LEU A 203 -11.57 -8.57 -3.31
CA LEU A 203 -12.51 -8.95 -2.25
C LEU A 203 -12.46 -10.45 -1.94
N GLN A 204 -12.25 -11.29 -2.95
CA GLN A 204 -12.10 -12.74 -2.78
C GLN A 204 -10.70 -13.20 -2.38
N THR A 205 -9.77 -12.28 -2.12
CA THR A 205 -8.45 -12.66 -1.61
C THR A 205 -8.63 -13.52 -0.36
N ARG A 206 -8.10 -14.74 -0.38
CA ARG A 206 -8.22 -15.69 0.75
C ARG A 206 -9.68 -15.85 1.23
N ASP A 207 -10.59 -16.01 0.27
CA ASP A 207 -12.03 -16.23 0.48
C ASP A 207 -12.73 -15.11 1.28
N GLY A 208 -12.20 -13.88 1.24
CA GLY A 208 -12.75 -12.73 1.97
C GLY A 208 -12.30 -12.63 3.44
N GLU A 209 -11.53 -13.61 3.91
CA GLU A 209 -10.98 -13.65 5.26
C GLU A 209 -9.62 -12.97 5.27
N TYR A 210 -9.53 -11.71 5.66
CA TYR A 210 -8.28 -10.98 5.86
C TYR A 210 -8.53 -9.76 6.75
N ALA A 211 -7.48 -9.22 7.37
CA ALA A 211 -7.57 -7.91 8.03
C ALA A 211 -7.54 -6.80 6.96
N ALA A 212 -6.66 -6.97 5.98
CA ALA A 212 -6.59 -6.14 4.78
C ALA A 212 -6.04 -6.94 3.59
N ALA A 213 -6.48 -6.57 2.38
CA ALA A 213 -5.94 -7.07 1.12
C ALA A 213 -5.64 -5.90 0.16
N CYS A 214 -4.49 -5.93 -0.53
CA CYS A 214 -4.11 -4.88 -1.48
C CYS A 214 -3.75 -5.43 -2.87
N SER A 215 -3.89 -4.58 -3.90
CA SER A 215 -3.39 -4.84 -5.25
C SER A 215 -1.88 -4.65 -5.36
N LEU A 216 -1.35 -4.87 -6.57
CA LEU A 216 -0.06 -4.35 -7.03
C LEU A 216 -0.31 -3.06 -7.85
N ASP A 217 0.57 -2.07 -7.76
CA ASP A 217 0.46 -0.82 -8.51
C ASP A 217 1.68 -0.48 -9.38
N PHE A 218 1.41 0.15 -10.52
CA PHE A 218 2.41 0.49 -11.50
C PHE A 218 2.17 1.87 -12.11
N ALA A 219 3.18 2.73 -12.07
CA ALA A 219 3.20 3.98 -12.84
C ALA A 219 3.96 3.81 -14.16
N LYS A 220 5.09 3.10 -14.12
CA LYS A 220 5.97 2.79 -15.25
C LYS A 220 6.40 1.32 -15.20
N PRO A 221 5.55 0.38 -15.66
CA PRO A 221 5.90 -1.04 -15.73
C PRO A 221 7.23 -1.27 -16.48
N PRO A 222 8.04 -2.27 -16.09
CA PRO A 222 7.76 -3.33 -15.11
C PRO A 222 8.09 -2.94 -13.66
N LEU A 223 8.40 -1.67 -13.39
CA LEU A 223 8.77 -1.20 -12.06
C LEU A 223 7.53 -1.07 -11.17
N TYR A 224 7.56 -1.80 -10.07
CA TYR A 224 6.59 -1.67 -8.99
C TYR A 224 6.70 -0.31 -8.30
N TYR A 225 5.55 0.32 -8.06
CA TYR A 225 5.51 1.74 -7.68
C TYR A 225 5.66 1.96 -6.16
N ASP A 226 4.69 1.56 -5.34
CA ASP A 226 4.69 1.91 -3.92
C ASP A 226 5.59 0.99 -3.08
N THR A 227 6.86 1.38 -3.00
CA THR A 227 7.85 0.75 -2.12
C THR A 227 7.84 1.28 -0.69
N PHE A 228 7.11 2.37 -0.42
CA PHE A 228 7.15 3.02 0.89
C PHE A 228 6.25 2.32 1.90
N ALA A 229 5.00 1.99 1.51
CA ALA A 229 4.07 1.29 2.38
C ALA A 229 4.31 -0.24 2.41
N LEU A 230 4.84 -0.81 1.32
CA LEU A 230 5.02 -2.27 1.24
C LEU A 230 6.11 -2.78 2.20
N ARG A 231 5.73 -3.72 3.06
CA ARG A 231 6.66 -4.53 3.86
C ARG A 231 6.34 -6.00 3.71
N ASP A 232 7.32 -6.80 3.35
CA ASP A 232 7.17 -8.25 3.21
C ASP A 232 6.77 -8.90 4.55
N SER A 233 6.51 -10.21 4.57
CA SER A 233 6.10 -10.91 5.81
C SER A 233 7.14 -10.82 6.94
N GLY A 234 8.41 -10.57 6.60
CA GLY A 234 9.50 -10.32 7.55
C GLY A 234 9.61 -8.85 7.99
N GLY A 235 8.76 -7.95 7.48
CA GLY A 235 8.82 -6.52 7.76
C GLY A 235 9.88 -5.77 6.96
N THR A 236 10.45 -6.38 5.91
CA THR A 236 11.48 -5.74 5.07
C THR A 236 10.83 -5.03 3.87
N LYS A 237 11.35 -3.87 3.49
CA LYS A 237 11.00 -3.23 2.21
C LYS A 237 11.37 -4.11 1.01
N PRO A 238 10.79 -3.89 -0.19
CA PRO A 238 11.21 -4.61 -1.40
C PRO A 238 12.73 -4.49 -1.63
N VAL A 239 13.35 -5.59 -2.05
CA VAL A 239 14.78 -5.63 -2.39
C VAL A 239 15.04 -5.25 -3.86
N THR A 240 13.98 -5.25 -4.67
CA THR A 240 13.97 -4.79 -6.05
C THR A 240 12.57 -4.32 -6.42
N GLN A 241 12.46 -3.39 -7.37
CA GLN A 241 11.18 -2.98 -7.96
C GLN A 241 10.73 -3.88 -9.11
N LYS A 242 11.56 -4.84 -9.53
CA LYS A 242 11.20 -5.86 -10.52
C LYS A 242 10.74 -7.13 -9.83
N TRP A 243 9.82 -7.85 -10.46
CA TRP A 243 9.34 -9.12 -9.93
C TRP A 243 10.50 -10.11 -9.73
N PRO A 244 10.58 -10.87 -8.61
CA PRO A 244 9.60 -11.03 -7.55
C PRO A 244 9.94 -10.27 -6.24
N TYR A 245 10.22 -8.96 -6.30
CA TYR A 245 10.25 -7.91 -5.26
C TYR A 245 10.84 -8.19 -3.86
N PHE A 246 10.41 -9.25 -3.20
CA PHE A 246 10.51 -9.49 -1.77
C PHE A 246 11.84 -10.13 -1.32
N ASN A 247 12.24 -9.80 -0.09
CA ASN A 247 13.35 -10.45 0.60
C ASN A 247 12.90 -11.78 1.22
N SER A 248 11.82 -11.74 1.99
CA SER A 248 11.24 -12.87 2.72
C SER A 248 10.85 -14.00 1.78
N TYR A 249 11.19 -15.23 2.19
CA TYR A 249 10.88 -16.43 1.42
C TYR A 249 9.37 -16.62 1.24
N SER A 250 8.57 -16.44 2.29
CA SER A 250 7.11 -16.66 2.25
C SER A 250 6.42 -15.71 1.27
N SER A 251 6.72 -14.41 1.32
CA SER A 251 6.15 -13.45 0.36
C SER A 251 6.61 -13.74 -1.08
N ARG A 252 7.92 -14.00 -1.27
CA ARG A 252 8.46 -14.30 -2.60
C ARG A 252 7.88 -15.58 -3.19
N HIS A 253 7.81 -16.66 -2.41
CA HIS A 253 7.31 -17.95 -2.85
C HIS A 253 5.82 -17.88 -3.23
N ALA A 254 5.01 -17.16 -2.44
CA ALA A 254 3.62 -16.90 -2.76
C ALA A 254 3.46 -16.12 -4.08
N LEU A 255 4.25 -15.06 -4.27
CA LEU A 255 4.24 -14.27 -5.50
C LEU A 255 4.67 -15.11 -6.72
N VAL A 256 5.72 -15.92 -6.57
CA VAL A 256 6.22 -16.80 -7.66
C VAL A 256 5.18 -17.84 -8.07
N SER A 257 4.40 -18.31 -7.10
CA SER A 257 3.32 -19.29 -7.28
C SER A 257 1.96 -18.67 -7.63
N ASN A 258 1.92 -17.35 -7.78
CA ASN A 258 0.70 -16.56 -8.03
C ASN A 258 -0.43 -16.78 -7.00
N LYS A 259 -0.06 -16.92 -5.72
CA LYS A 259 -0.98 -17.08 -4.58
C LYS A 259 -1.05 -15.79 -3.75
N PRO A 260 -2.10 -15.58 -2.93
CA PRO A 260 -2.15 -14.46 -1.98
C PRO A 260 -0.85 -14.37 -1.17
N ILE A 261 -0.25 -13.19 -1.17
CA ILE A 261 1.10 -12.95 -0.67
C ILE A 261 0.99 -12.44 0.77
N PRO A 262 1.54 -13.17 1.77
CA PRO A 262 1.56 -12.67 3.13
C PRO A 262 2.54 -11.49 3.23
N VAL A 263 2.09 -10.38 3.79
CA VAL A 263 2.88 -9.15 3.98
C VAL A 263 2.62 -8.60 5.39
N ARG A 264 3.50 -7.71 5.86
CA ARG A 264 3.23 -6.93 7.08
C ARG A 264 2.40 -5.68 6.79
N SER A 265 2.54 -5.13 5.59
CA SER A 265 1.78 -3.96 5.15
C SER A 265 1.78 -3.84 3.63
N CYS A 266 0.71 -3.26 3.07
CA CYS A 266 0.56 -2.89 1.66
C CYS A 266 -0.45 -1.74 1.50
N TRP A 267 -0.47 -1.07 0.35
CA TRP A 267 -1.48 -0.06 0.00
C TRP A 267 -1.77 -0.01 -1.51
N ASN A 268 -0.73 0.25 -2.29
CA ASN A 268 -0.59 -0.20 -3.69
C ASN A 268 -1.78 0.03 -4.62
N GLY A 269 -2.25 1.27 -4.68
CA GLY A 269 -3.28 1.73 -5.62
C GLY A 269 -4.71 1.38 -5.22
N MET A 270 -4.95 0.18 -4.68
CA MET A 270 -6.27 -0.26 -4.21
C MET A 270 -6.12 -1.22 -3.01
N THR A 271 -6.79 -0.90 -1.91
CA THR A 271 -6.76 -1.70 -0.68
C THR A 271 -8.15 -1.87 -0.11
N VAL A 272 -8.47 -3.07 0.36
CA VAL A 272 -9.69 -3.36 1.10
C VAL A 272 -9.38 -3.78 2.53
N PHE A 273 -10.09 -3.21 3.49
CA PHE A 273 -10.04 -3.61 4.89
C PHE A 273 -11.34 -4.28 5.32
N ASP A 274 -11.26 -5.18 6.30
CA ASP A 274 -12.40 -5.46 7.16
C ASP A 274 -12.82 -4.14 7.87
N ALA A 275 -14.11 -3.80 7.80
CA ALA A 275 -14.59 -2.51 8.31
C ALA A 275 -14.70 -2.47 9.84
N ALA A 276 -14.82 -3.63 10.49
CA ALA A 276 -15.19 -3.69 11.89
C ALA A 276 -14.20 -3.00 12.85
N PRO A 277 -12.87 -3.02 12.64
CA PRO A 277 -11.92 -2.25 13.45
C PRO A 277 -12.14 -0.73 13.45
N PHE A 278 -12.80 -0.16 12.42
CA PHE A 278 -12.97 1.29 12.30
C PHE A 278 -14.16 1.85 13.12
N TYR A 279 -14.95 1.00 13.77
CA TYR A 279 -16.09 1.39 14.59
C TYR A 279 -15.79 1.36 16.09
N ASP A 280 -16.50 2.21 16.84
CA ASP A 280 -16.51 2.16 18.31
C ASP A 280 -17.01 0.80 18.81
N LYS A 281 -16.32 0.24 19.82
CA LYS A 281 -16.64 -1.06 20.44
C LYS A 281 -16.60 -2.26 19.47
N GLY A 282 -15.93 -2.15 18.33
CA GLY A 282 -15.75 -3.28 17.40
C GLY A 282 -14.86 -4.37 18.00
N TYR A 283 -13.56 -4.10 18.10
CA TYR A 283 -12.53 -5.05 18.58
C TYR A 283 -11.66 -4.49 19.72
N THR A 284 -11.62 -3.17 19.87
CA THR A 284 -10.72 -2.45 20.78
C THR A 284 -11.46 -1.32 21.48
N SER A 285 -10.86 -0.79 22.55
CA SER A 285 -11.39 0.37 23.28
C SER A 285 -11.41 1.66 22.46
N ARG A 286 -10.70 1.71 21.32
CA ARG A 286 -10.67 2.84 20.38
C ARG A 286 -10.75 2.33 18.94
N PRO A 287 -11.49 3.01 18.05
CA PRO A 287 -11.51 2.70 16.63
C PRO A 287 -10.14 2.84 15.97
N LEU A 288 -9.92 2.03 14.94
CA LEU A 288 -8.78 2.14 14.04
C LEU A 288 -8.81 3.48 13.29
N ARG A 289 -7.68 4.18 13.25
CA ARG A 289 -7.49 5.47 12.59
C ARG A 289 -6.10 5.54 11.97
N PHE A 290 -5.96 6.31 10.89
CA PHE A 290 -4.65 6.59 10.29
C PHE A 290 -3.84 7.52 11.21
N ARG A 291 -2.52 7.34 11.23
CA ARG A 291 -1.61 8.22 11.97
C ARG A 291 -0.24 8.25 11.31
N GLY A 292 0.49 9.33 11.55
CA GLY A 292 1.95 9.34 11.43
C GLY A 292 2.60 8.86 12.73
N ILE A 293 3.93 8.74 12.71
CA ILE A 293 4.69 8.57 13.94
C ILE A 293 4.66 9.87 14.78
N PRO A 294 4.80 9.79 16.12
CA PRO A 294 4.86 10.97 16.97
C PRO A 294 5.96 11.95 16.54
N ASP A 295 5.72 13.26 16.67
CA ASP A 295 6.72 14.28 16.29
C ASP A 295 8.04 14.13 17.05
N SER A 296 7.98 13.68 18.31
CA SER A 296 9.18 13.39 19.10
C SER A 296 9.99 12.22 18.55
N LEU A 297 9.34 11.24 17.90
CA LEU A 297 10.05 10.15 17.21
C LEU A 297 10.57 10.63 15.86
N ALA A 298 9.80 11.46 15.16
CA ALA A 298 10.22 12.05 13.90
C ALA A 298 11.46 12.93 14.07
N ALA A 299 11.60 13.65 15.20
CA ALA A 299 12.80 14.43 15.54
C ALA A 299 14.11 13.62 15.50
N TYR A 300 14.05 12.29 15.63
CA TYR A 300 15.17 11.38 15.41
C TYR A 300 15.46 11.07 13.93
N HIS A 301 14.92 11.87 13.02
CA HIS A 301 14.99 11.69 11.57
C HIS A 301 14.45 10.31 11.13
N LEU A 302 13.32 9.94 11.72
CA LEU A 302 12.55 8.76 11.32
C LEU A 302 11.24 9.22 10.69
N GLU A 303 10.69 8.39 9.83
CA GLU A 303 9.34 8.56 9.29
C GLU A 303 8.69 7.19 9.09
N GLY A 304 7.37 7.11 9.09
CA GLY A 304 6.64 5.88 8.83
C GLY A 304 5.33 6.17 8.12
N SER A 305 5.09 5.53 6.98
CA SER A 305 3.87 5.74 6.19
C SER A 305 2.62 5.38 7.00
N GLU A 306 1.61 6.24 6.96
CA GLU A 306 0.29 5.99 7.53
C GLU A 306 -0.39 4.77 6.89
N CYS A 307 -0.09 4.53 5.61
CA CYS A 307 -0.54 3.35 4.86
C CYS A 307 0.12 2.05 5.33
N CYS A 308 1.27 2.13 6.01
CA CYS A 308 1.91 1.00 6.69
C CYS A 308 1.42 0.88 8.14
N LEU A 309 1.42 1.99 8.89
CA LEU A 309 1.10 2.03 10.31
C LEU A 309 -0.33 1.56 10.61
N ILE A 310 -1.28 1.83 9.70
CA ILE A 310 -2.67 1.35 9.83
C ILE A 310 -2.75 -0.18 10.02
N HIS A 311 -1.84 -0.94 9.40
CA HIS A 311 -1.81 -2.40 9.53
C HIS A 311 -1.21 -2.86 10.86
N ALA A 312 -0.21 -2.12 11.36
CA ALA A 312 0.40 -2.38 12.66
C ALA A 312 -0.57 -2.09 13.83
N ASP A 313 -1.46 -1.12 13.63
CA ASP A 313 -2.47 -0.75 14.61
C ASP A 313 -3.78 -1.55 14.47
N ASN A 314 -3.99 -2.24 13.35
CA ASN A 314 -5.20 -3.01 13.11
C ASN A 314 -5.24 -4.26 14.01
N PRO A 315 -6.22 -4.36 14.93
CA PRO A 315 -6.32 -5.48 15.87
C PRO A 315 -6.60 -6.82 15.20
N LEU A 316 -7.08 -6.84 13.94
CA LEU A 316 -7.32 -8.05 13.16
C LEU A 316 -6.07 -8.58 12.45
N THR A 317 -5.01 -7.77 12.33
CA THR A 317 -3.78 -8.18 11.63
C THR A 317 -3.17 -9.46 12.20
N PRO A 318 -3.08 -9.68 13.53
CA PRO A 318 -2.51 -10.92 14.07
C PRO A 318 -3.31 -12.18 13.73
N GLN A 319 -4.64 -12.09 13.61
CA GLN A 319 -5.51 -13.27 13.39
C GLN A 319 -5.80 -13.49 11.91
N LYS A 320 -6.10 -12.41 11.17
CA LYS A 320 -6.50 -12.50 9.76
C LYS A 320 -5.37 -12.12 8.79
N GLY A 321 -4.33 -11.42 9.23
CA GLY A 321 -3.17 -11.08 8.39
C GLY A 321 -3.45 -10.01 7.32
N VAL A 322 -2.37 -9.53 6.72
CA VAL A 322 -2.38 -8.60 5.59
C VAL A 322 -1.88 -9.34 4.36
N TRP A 323 -2.62 -9.19 3.26
CA TRP A 323 -2.39 -9.96 2.04
C TRP A 323 -2.27 -9.06 0.83
N MET A 324 -1.38 -9.39 -0.09
CA MET A 324 -1.33 -8.76 -1.40
C MET A 324 -1.76 -9.76 -2.46
N ASN A 325 -2.67 -9.37 -3.35
CA ASN A 325 -3.20 -10.27 -4.37
C ASN A 325 -2.46 -10.07 -5.71
N PRO A 326 -1.62 -11.02 -6.16
CA PRO A 326 -0.85 -10.87 -7.40
C PRO A 326 -1.71 -10.88 -8.67
N ASN A 327 -3.00 -11.24 -8.55
CA ASN A 327 -3.96 -11.24 -9.65
C ASN A 327 -4.67 -9.89 -9.83
N VAL A 328 -4.45 -8.94 -8.93
CA VAL A 328 -5.03 -7.60 -8.99
C VAL A 328 -3.90 -6.61 -9.20
N ARG A 329 -3.81 -6.07 -10.41
CA ARG A 329 -2.72 -5.19 -10.85
C ARG A 329 -3.34 -3.93 -11.42
N VAL A 330 -3.11 -2.79 -10.77
CA VAL A 330 -3.68 -1.49 -11.14
C VAL A 330 -2.58 -0.57 -11.67
N GLY A 331 -2.97 0.39 -12.52
CA GLY A 331 -2.03 1.30 -13.18
C GLY A 331 -2.39 2.76 -12.94
N TYR A 332 -1.41 3.64 -12.76
CA TYR A 332 -1.65 5.10 -12.65
C TYR A 332 -1.98 5.77 -13.99
N ASN A 333 -2.01 5.00 -15.07
CA ASN A 333 -2.48 5.40 -16.40
C ASN A 333 -2.88 4.15 -17.20
N ALA A 334 -3.61 4.33 -18.30
CA ALA A 334 -4.11 3.24 -19.14
C ALA A 334 -2.97 2.34 -19.66
N ILE A 335 -1.90 2.94 -20.19
CA ILE A 335 -0.74 2.20 -20.72
C ILE A 335 -0.15 1.30 -19.63
N ALA A 336 0.02 1.82 -18.42
CA ALA A 336 0.54 1.05 -17.30
C ALA A 336 -0.40 -0.11 -16.92
N TYR A 337 -1.71 0.14 -16.88
CA TYR A 337 -2.72 -0.88 -16.58
C TYR A 337 -2.74 -2.00 -17.63
N ASP A 338 -2.78 -1.65 -18.91
CA ASP A 338 -2.84 -2.59 -20.03
C ASP A 338 -1.56 -3.44 -20.10
N THR A 339 -0.39 -2.83 -19.83
CA THR A 339 0.90 -3.54 -19.83
C THR A 339 0.95 -4.64 -18.77
N VAL A 340 0.35 -4.42 -17.60
CA VAL A 340 0.34 -5.42 -16.50
C VAL A 340 -0.89 -6.31 -16.51
N ASN A 341 -1.86 -6.05 -17.39
CA ASN A 341 -3.03 -6.89 -17.61
C ASN A 341 -3.15 -7.29 -19.08
N PRO A 342 -2.15 -8.01 -19.63
CA PRO A 342 -2.26 -8.50 -20.99
C PRO A 342 -3.44 -9.48 -21.12
N PRO A 343 -3.97 -9.68 -22.34
CA PRO A 343 -5.05 -10.63 -22.59
C PRO A 343 -4.64 -12.09 -22.34
N THR A 344 -3.34 -12.36 -22.17
CA THR A 344 -2.82 -13.68 -21.83
C THR A 344 -3.00 -13.95 -20.32
N PRO A 345 -3.15 -15.21 -19.90
CA PRO A 345 -3.21 -15.55 -18.47
C PRO A 345 -1.89 -15.26 -17.72
N TYR A 346 -0.84 -14.91 -18.45
CA TYR A 346 0.55 -14.85 -18.02
C TYR A 346 1.13 -13.45 -18.24
N TRP A 347 1.09 -12.63 -17.20
CA TRP A 347 1.55 -11.23 -17.30
C TRP A 347 3.08 -11.08 -17.25
N ILE A 348 3.82 -12.11 -16.79
CA ILE A 348 5.28 -12.16 -16.88
C ILE A 348 5.68 -13.37 -17.73
N GLY A 349 6.35 -13.11 -18.85
CA GLY A 349 6.89 -14.17 -19.70
C GLY A 349 7.98 -15.00 -19.01
N THR A 350 8.23 -16.21 -19.51
CA THR A 350 9.20 -17.17 -18.95
C THR A 350 10.57 -16.56 -18.70
N TRP A 351 11.12 -15.85 -19.68
CA TRP A 351 12.42 -15.18 -19.53
C TRP A 351 12.39 -14.07 -18.48
N GLY A 352 11.31 -13.30 -18.39
CA GLY A 352 11.12 -12.29 -17.34
C GLY A 352 11.14 -12.91 -15.94
N ARG A 353 10.59 -14.12 -15.79
CA ARG A 353 10.64 -14.86 -14.52
C ARG A 353 12.05 -15.33 -14.18
N VAL A 354 12.77 -15.90 -15.14
CA VAL A 354 14.15 -16.36 -14.96
C VAL A 354 15.03 -15.18 -14.55
N TRP A 355 15.08 -14.13 -15.37
CA TRP A 355 15.89 -12.94 -15.07
C TRP A 355 15.48 -12.27 -13.77
N GLY A 356 14.17 -12.12 -13.51
CA GLY A 356 13.66 -11.52 -12.28
C GLY A 356 14.07 -12.29 -11.02
N LEU A 357 14.06 -13.63 -11.06
CA LEU A 357 14.51 -14.45 -9.93
C LEU A 357 16.02 -14.33 -9.70
N TRP A 358 16.83 -14.31 -10.76
CA TRP A 358 18.27 -14.09 -10.66
C TRP A 358 18.61 -12.68 -10.15
N ASP A 359 17.96 -11.65 -10.68
CA ASP A 359 18.07 -10.27 -10.20
C ASP A 359 17.71 -10.16 -8.73
N ASN A 360 16.63 -10.83 -8.29
CA ASN A 360 16.25 -10.86 -6.88
C ASN A 360 17.27 -11.61 -6.01
N ARG A 361 17.81 -12.75 -6.47
CA ARG A 361 18.90 -13.47 -5.76
C ARG A 361 20.10 -12.54 -5.57
N PHE A 362 20.52 -11.86 -6.63
CA PHE A 362 21.64 -10.92 -6.60
C PHE A 362 21.36 -9.73 -5.66
N ALA A 363 20.20 -9.08 -5.76
CA ALA A 363 19.83 -7.95 -4.90
C ALA A 363 19.76 -8.34 -3.41
N ARG A 364 19.36 -9.57 -3.10
CA ARG A 364 19.39 -10.08 -1.72
C ARG A 364 20.81 -10.28 -1.22
N THR A 365 21.70 -10.85 -2.02
CA THR A 365 23.08 -11.09 -1.60
C THR A 365 23.86 -9.78 -1.47
N THR A 366 23.84 -8.92 -2.49
CA THR A 366 24.65 -7.70 -2.53
C THR A 366 24.11 -6.58 -1.65
N GLY A 367 22.78 -6.49 -1.49
CA GLY A 367 22.15 -5.48 -0.64
C GLY A 367 22.08 -5.83 0.85
N SER A 368 22.59 -7.00 1.28
CA SER A 368 22.46 -7.49 2.66
C SER A 368 23.10 -6.55 3.69
N LEU A 369 24.35 -6.14 3.47
CA LEU A 369 25.08 -5.23 4.36
C LEU A 369 24.37 -3.88 4.47
N ARG A 370 23.98 -3.28 3.33
CA ARG A 370 23.25 -2.00 3.31
C ARG A 370 21.96 -2.09 4.14
N ARG A 371 21.16 -3.15 3.98
CA ARG A 371 19.92 -3.33 4.75
C ARG A 371 20.22 -3.50 6.24
N ALA A 372 21.24 -4.27 6.61
CA ALA A 372 21.64 -4.43 8.00
C ALA A 372 22.02 -3.09 8.65
N LEU A 373 22.79 -2.25 7.93
CA LEU A 373 23.14 -0.90 8.37
C LEU A 373 21.91 0.00 8.52
N GLU A 374 21.00 0.01 7.54
CA GLU A 374 19.75 0.78 7.61
C GLU A 374 18.90 0.35 8.83
N HIS A 375 18.72 -0.96 9.05
CA HIS A 375 18.01 -1.50 10.22
C HIS A 375 18.70 -1.13 11.54
N PHE A 376 20.04 -1.17 11.59
CA PHE A 376 20.80 -0.77 12.77
C PHE A 376 20.59 0.72 13.08
N VAL A 377 20.66 1.60 12.08
CA VAL A 377 20.46 3.04 12.25
C VAL A 377 19.06 3.34 12.78
N VAL A 378 18.02 2.77 12.17
CA VAL A 378 16.63 2.93 12.62
C VAL A 378 16.45 2.40 14.04
N GLY A 379 16.95 1.19 14.32
CA GLY A 379 16.87 0.57 15.63
C GLY A 379 17.59 1.36 16.73
N ARG A 380 18.78 1.92 16.43
CA ARG A 380 19.53 2.77 17.37
C ARG A 380 18.73 4.02 17.73
N ARG A 381 18.19 4.73 16.73
CA ARG A 381 17.40 5.95 16.93
C ARG A 381 16.11 5.68 17.71
N LEU A 382 15.43 4.60 17.39
CA LEU A 382 14.25 4.16 18.15
C LEU A 382 14.60 3.87 19.61
N ARG A 383 15.74 3.21 19.90
CA ARG A 383 16.20 2.98 21.27
C ARG A 383 16.51 4.28 22.00
N SER A 384 17.18 5.24 21.36
CA SER A 384 17.44 6.56 21.94
C SER A 384 16.15 7.29 22.29
N TRP A 385 15.16 7.31 21.37
CA TRP A 385 13.85 7.89 21.64
C TRP A 385 13.09 7.20 22.79
N ARG A 386 13.19 5.87 22.90
CA ARG A 386 12.59 5.12 24.02
C ARG A 386 13.26 5.41 25.37
N ALA A 387 14.54 5.78 25.35
CA ALA A 387 15.30 6.13 26.56
C ALA A 387 14.95 7.53 27.08
N GLU A 388 14.43 8.43 26.23
CA GLU A 388 13.90 9.71 26.68
C GLU A 388 12.63 9.51 27.52
N LYS A 389 12.79 9.60 28.84
CA LYS A 389 11.66 9.61 29.78
C LYS A 389 10.84 10.88 29.55
N THR A 390 9.63 10.75 29.00
CA THR A 390 8.62 11.82 29.10
C THR A 390 7.82 11.63 30.37
N VAL A 391 7.60 12.74 31.10
CA VAL A 391 6.70 12.82 32.26
C VAL A 391 5.43 13.57 31.84
N PRO A 392 4.37 12.90 31.37
CA PRO A 392 3.03 13.47 31.40
C PRO A 392 2.23 12.74 32.50
N LEU A 393 1.85 13.47 33.55
CA LEU A 393 0.93 13.03 34.61
C LEU A 393 1.34 11.79 35.42
N GLY A 394 2.48 11.84 36.12
CA GLY A 394 2.70 11.01 37.32
C GLY A 394 2.78 9.48 37.14
N LYS A 395 2.71 8.96 35.90
CA LYS A 395 2.94 7.54 35.59
C LYS A 395 3.94 7.42 34.46
N MET A 396 5.16 6.96 34.77
CA MET A 396 6.17 6.57 33.79
C MET A 396 5.59 5.50 32.88
N ARG A 397 5.22 5.85 31.64
CA ARG A 397 4.96 4.87 30.59
C ARG A 397 6.10 4.92 29.58
N PRO A 398 6.76 3.78 29.29
CA PRO A 398 7.77 3.76 28.26
C PRO A 398 7.13 4.16 26.93
N ARG A 399 7.83 5.00 26.15
CA ARG A 399 7.39 5.33 24.81
C ARG A 399 7.43 4.06 23.96
N GLU A 400 6.37 3.77 23.22
CA GLU A 400 6.28 2.58 22.38
C GLU A 400 5.79 2.96 20.99
N GLU A 401 6.37 2.32 19.97
CA GLU A 401 5.90 2.37 18.59
C GLU A 401 5.74 0.92 18.13
N LYS A 402 4.51 0.53 17.80
CA LYS A 402 4.15 -0.83 17.38
C LYS A 402 4.60 -1.11 15.94
N GLY A 403 4.52 -0.10 15.08
CA GLY A 403 4.85 -0.17 13.65
C GLY A 403 6.35 -0.03 13.37
N VAL A 404 7.22 -0.70 14.12
CA VAL A 404 8.69 -0.60 13.95
C VAL A 404 9.13 -0.95 12.52
N HIS A 405 8.45 -1.91 11.88
CA HIS A 405 8.73 -2.32 10.50
C HIS A 405 8.33 -1.26 9.46
N CYS A 406 7.51 -0.28 9.82
CA CYS A 406 7.15 0.84 8.96
C CYS A 406 8.21 1.94 8.96
N LEU A 407 9.07 2.00 9.99
CA LEU A 407 10.03 3.07 10.18
C LEU A 407 11.15 3.04 9.13
N ILE A 408 11.42 4.21 8.56
CA ILE A 408 12.54 4.44 7.64
C ILE A 408 13.43 5.58 8.16
N ASN A 409 14.70 5.55 7.77
CA ASN A 409 15.65 6.63 8.01
C ASN A 409 15.46 7.73 6.95
N GLU A 410 14.37 8.47 7.08
CA GLU A 410 13.99 9.57 6.20
C GLU A 410 13.15 10.59 6.98
N MET A 411 12.93 11.77 6.39
CA MET A 411 11.95 12.75 6.84
C MET A 411 11.26 13.35 5.62
N GLN A 412 9.92 13.37 5.62
CA GLN A 412 9.10 13.82 4.50
C GLN A 412 8.26 15.04 4.90
N VAL A 413 8.48 16.16 4.22
CA VAL A 413 7.69 17.40 4.39
C VAL A 413 6.80 17.62 3.18
N LEU A 414 5.64 18.24 3.41
CA LEU A 414 4.69 18.60 2.36
C LEU A 414 5.34 19.64 1.43
N VAL A 415 5.02 19.57 0.14
CA VAL A 415 5.44 20.58 -0.85
C VAL A 415 4.22 21.14 -1.56
N ALA A 416 4.30 22.42 -1.90
CA ALA A 416 3.19 23.13 -2.53
C ALA A 416 2.90 22.66 -3.95
N ASN A 417 3.96 22.48 -4.75
CA ASN A 417 3.88 22.15 -6.18
C ASN A 417 4.95 21.12 -6.58
N GLY A 418 4.57 20.22 -7.50
CA GLY A 418 5.46 19.22 -8.11
C GLY A 418 4.75 17.92 -8.49
N GLY A 419 5.39 17.06 -9.29
CA GLY A 419 4.87 15.72 -9.60
C GLY A 419 4.81 14.75 -8.42
N HIS A 420 5.27 15.18 -7.24
CA HIS A 420 5.25 14.44 -5.98
C HIS A 420 4.75 15.34 -4.84
N MET A 421 3.86 14.85 -3.98
CA MET A 421 3.30 15.58 -2.84
C MET A 421 4.31 15.84 -1.69
N TYR A 422 5.60 15.54 -1.86
CA TYR A 422 6.58 15.71 -0.77
C TYR A 422 8.02 15.87 -1.25
N ARG A 423 8.87 16.30 -0.31
CA ARG A 423 10.33 16.31 -0.45
C ARG A 423 11.00 15.63 0.74
N SER A 424 12.04 14.85 0.45
CA SER A 424 12.93 14.30 1.46
C SER A 424 13.88 15.37 1.99
N ILE A 425 14.04 15.49 3.30
CA ILE A 425 14.95 16.50 3.88
C ILE A 425 16.43 16.10 3.69
N TYR A 426 16.74 14.80 3.46
CA TYR A 426 18.12 14.30 3.39
C TYR A 426 18.39 13.22 2.32
N GLY A 427 17.43 12.93 1.43
CA GLY A 427 17.62 12.04 0.27
C GLY A 427 17.49 12.78 -1.05
N GLN A 428 18.31 12.40 -2.05
CA GLN A 428 18.05 12.76 -3.45
C GLN A 428 16.69 12.19 -3.86
N ALA A 429 15.88 13.02 -4.52
CA ALA A 429 14.58 12.66 -5.07
C ALA A 429 14.70 11.54 -6.11
#